data_AF-A0A3D5HZE9-F1
#
_entry.id   AF-A0A3D5HZE9-F1
#
_cell.length_a   1.000
_cell.length_b   1.000
_cell.length_c   1.000
_cell.angle_alpha   90.00
_cell.angle_beta   90.00
_cell.angle_gamma   90.00
#
_symmetry.space_group_name_H-M   'P 1'
#
loop_
_entity.id
_entity.type
_entity.pdbx_description
1 polymer ?
#
loop_
_entity_poly.entity_id
_entity_poly.type
_entity_poly.pdbx_seq_one_letter_code
_entity_poly.pdbx_strand_id
1 'polypeptide(L)' 'GRFCFEGFLPAKGRERQQRLAAIGQEERTSVLYEAPHRLLQLLKELIEHCGAERP' A
#
# COMPACT_ATOMS: atom_id res chain seq x y z
N GLY A 1 -19.67 2.25 1.53
CA GLY A 1 -18.65 3.10 2.17
C GLY A 1 -17.83 3.82 1.12
N ARG A 2 -16.99 4.78 1.52
CA ARG A 2 -16.03 5.45 0.63
C ARG A 2 -14.68 4.73 0.70
N PHE A 3 -14.00 4.56 -0.42
CA PHE A 3 -12.68 3.92 -0.51
C PHE A 3 -11.79 4.63 -1.53
N CYS A 4 -10.49 4.44 -1.41
CA CYS A 4 -9.48 4.90 -2.37
C CYS A 4 -8.99 3.70 -3.18
N PHE A 5 -9.04 3.82 -4.50
CA PHE A 5 -8.50 2.79 -5.40
C PHE A 5 -7.10 3.20 -5.88
N GLU A 6 -6.10 2.41 -5.50
CA GLU A 6 -4.70 2.65 -5.85
C GLU A 6 -4.27 1.81 -7.08
N GLY A 7 -4.97 0.72 -7.39
CA GLY A 7 -4.54 -0.22 -8.43
C GLY A 7 -3.16 -0.81 -8.12
N PHE A 8 -2.29 -0.93 -9.12
CA PHE A 8 -0.92 -1.43 -8.93
C PHE A 8 0.02 -0.30 -8.51
N LEU A 9 0.85 -0.57 -7.50
CA LEU A 9 1.94 0.32 -7.13
C LEU A 9 3.13 0.16 -8.09
N PRO A 10 3.89 1.25 -8.36
CA PRO A 10 5.14 1.18 -9.11
C PRO A 10 6.06 0.10 -8.55
N ALA A 11 6.82 -0.55 -9.45
CA ALA A 11 7.65 -1.70 -9.08
C ALA A 11 8.71 -1.38 -8.03
N LYS A 12 9.29 -0.17 -8.08
CA LYS A 12 10.37 0.29 -7.20
C LYS A 12 10.55 1.82 -7.32
N GLY A 13 11.47 2.36 -6.52
CA GLY A 13 11.91 3.74 -6.62
C GLY A 13 11.06 4.73 -5.82
N ARG A 14 11.34 6.02 -6.03
CA ARG A 14 10.79 7.12 -5.23
C ARG A 14 9.25 7.18 -5.28
N GLU A 15 8.67 6.97 -6.46
CA GLU A 15 7.22 7.01 -6.64
C GLU A 15 6.51 5.93 -5.81
N ARG A 16 7.06 4.71 -5.75
CA ARG A 16 6.52 3.64 -4.88
C ARG A 16 6.50 4.08 -3.42
N GLN A 17 7.62 4.63 -2.94
CA GLN A 17 7.77 5.07 -1.55
C GLN A 17 6.79 6.20 -1.22
N GLN A 18 6.59 7.16 -2.14
CA GLN A 18 5.63 8.24 -1.96
C GLN A 18 4.19 7.73 -1.88
N ARG A 19 3.81 6.75 -2.72
CA ARG A 19 2.47 6.16 -2.66
C ARG A 19 2.25 5.36 -1.39
N LEU A 20 3.22 4.56 -0.95
CA LEU A 20 3.14 3.83 0.32
C LEU A 20 3.00 4.77 1.52
N ALA A 21 3.76 5.87 1.56
CA ALA A 21 3.63 6.89 2.58
C ALA A 21 2.25 7.55 2.58
N ALA A 22 1.71 7.87 1.39
CA ALA A 22 0.35 8.42 1.27
C ALA A 22 -0.71 7.43 1.76
N ILE A 23 -0.59 6.15 1.42
CA ILE A 23 -1.50 5.09 1.90
C ILE A 23 -1.47 4.97 3.43
N GLY A 24 -0.28 5.08 4.04
CA GLY A 24 -0.14 5.06 5.49
C GLY A 24 -0.93 6.17 6.21
N GLN A 25 -1.11 7.31 5.54
CA GLN A 25 -1.86 8.47 6.06
C GLN A 25 -3.32 8.51 5.60
N GLU A 26 -3.76 7.60 4.73
CA GLU A 26 -5.14 7.59 4.24
C GLU A 26 -6.08 7.03 5.30
N GLU A 27 -7.18 7.74 5.59
CA GLU A 27 -8.17 7.36 6.59
C GLU A 27 -9.24 6.42 6.02
N ARG A 28 -9.48 6.48 4.70
CA ARG A 28 -10.43 5.61 4.00
C ARG A 28 -9.80 4.23 3.76
N THR A 29 -10.66 3.25 3.50
CA THR A 29 -10.19 1.93 3.03
C THR A 29 -9.46 2.08 1.70
N SER A 30 -8.25 1.53 1.62
CA SER A 30 -7.45 1.50 0.39
C SER A 30 -7.58 0.15 -0.30
N VAL A 31 -7.78 0.16 -1.61
CA VAL A 31 -7.88 -1.04 -2.44
C VAL A 31 -6.69 -1.06 -3.41
N LEU A 32 -5.87 -2.11 -3.31
CA LEU A 32 -4.67 -2.31 -4.11
C LEU A 32 -4.76 -3.59 -4.92
N TYR A 33 -4.08 -3.62 -6.05
CA TYR A 33 -3.75 -4.86 -6.77
C TYR A 33 -2.26 -5.16 -6.65
N GLU A 34 -1.93 -6.45 -6.58
CA GLU A 34 -0.54 -6.90 -6.57
C GLU A 34 -0.38 -8.25 -7.27
N ALA A 35 0.76 -8.44 -7.92
CA ALA A 35 1.12 -9.72 -8.50
C ALA A 35 1.47 -10.74 -7.41
N PRO A 36 1.13 -12.04 -7.55
CA PRO A 36 1.33 -13.04 -6.49
C PRO A 36 2.75 -13.10 -5.93
N HIS A 37 3.76 -12.99 -6.80
CA HIS A 37 5.17 -13.05 -6.41
C HIS A 37 5.68 -11.80 -5.67
N ARG A 38 4.91 -10.70 -5.65
CA ARG A 38 5.23 -9.44 -4.96
C ARG A 38 4.44 -9.24 -3.67
N LEU A 39 3.41 -10.05 -3.43
CA LEU A 39 2.49 -9.85 -2.31
C LEU A 39 3.19 -9.81 -0.95
N LEU A 40 4.10 -10.74 -0.69
CA LEU A 40 4.84 -10.78 0.58
C LEU A 40 5.72 -9.54 0.81
N GLN A 41 6.31 -9.00 -0.27
CA GLN A 41 7.09 -7.77 -0.17
C GLN A 41 6.16 -6.58 0.12
N LEU A 42 5.05 -6.48 -0.60
CA LEU A 42 4.06 -5.42 -0.39
C LEU A 42 3.53 -5.43 1.04
N LEU A 43 3.21 -6.60 1.61
CA LEU A 43 2.72 -6.70 2.98
C LEU A 43 3.74 -6.20 4.01
N LYS A 44 5.03 -6.48 3.82
CA LYS A 44 6.09 -5.95 4.70
C LYS A 44 6.16 -4.43 4.63
N GLU A 45 6.14 -3.87 3.42
CA GLU A 45 6.17 -2.43 3.22
C GLU A 45 4.89 -1.75 3.77
N LEU A 46 3.73 -2.39 3.65
CA LEU A 46 2.49 -1.91 4.25
C LEU A 46 2.58 -1.93 5.79
N ILE A 47 3.13 -2.98 6.41
CA ILE A 47 3.37 -3.00 7.86
C ILE A 47 4.27 -1.84 8.30
N GLU A 48 5.34 -1.55 7.55
CA GLU A 48 6.25 -0.44 7.85
C GLU A 48 5.57 0.94 7.80
N HIS A 49 4.67 1.16 6.83
CA HIS A 49 4.04 2.47 6.61
C HIS A 49 2.70 2.64 7.32
N CYS A 50 1.96 1.55 7.52
CA CYS A 50 0.61 1.56 8.07
C CYS A 50 0.54 1.07 9.52
N GLY A 51 1.59 0.40 10.01
CA GLY A 51 1.58 -0.31 11.28
C GLY A 51 1.03 -1.73 11.17
N ALA A 52 1.57 -2.65 11.98
CA ALA A 52 1.17 -4.06 12.02
C ALA A 52 -0.28 -4.28 12.49
N GLU A 53 -0.84 -3.32 13.23
CA GLU A 53 -2.19 -3.38 13.79
C GLU A 53 -3.25 -2.76 12.88
N ARG A 54 -2.88 -2.31 11.67
CA ARG A 54 -3.88 -1.79 10.73
C ARG A 54 -4.78 -2.94 10.26
N PRO A 55 -6.11 -2.83 10.43
CA PRO A 55 -7.06 -3.88 10.08
C PRO A 55 -7.17 -4.12 8.58
#